data_AF-S4RVD6-F1
#
_entry.id   AF-S4RVD6-F1
#
_cell.length_a   1.000
_cell.length_b   1.000
_cell.length_c   1.000
_cell.angle_alpha   90.00
_cell.angle_beta   90.00
_cell.angle_gamma   90.00
#
_symmetry.space_group_name_H-M   'P 1'
#
loop_
_entity.id
_entity.type
_entity.pdbx_description
1 polymer ?
#
loop_
_entity_poly.entity_id
_entity_poly.type
_entity_poly.pdbx_seq_one_letter_code
_entity_poly.pdbx_strand_id
1 'polypeptide(L)'
;PHMCLLFHLPKPCENQPEMRDEIYCHIVKQITSNKSPKPDSCHRGWRLLYIVTAYSKCSDNLKPYLLRYLREVANDSKASFQGMARVCEQHLRRTLQVGGRTQLPSSMELKALVAGRNSKRQLILLPGAIERHVKIKTNSSAMDVIEEICQEMGLHRQEAQEEFAIFLVTNRGESVRPLQKKEYILDVSSEAEKVDEMHRFWFRRIVWVRPLKFDNELYISMHFNQILPEYMNGLFLVLTAGRIDDQLTQQVAKLAALQHRIKGSDYQPTQREVGEYIPAQVLRMQRPQSWLGVVLQHSAQVQALSAHQARAQFMGVRISACESELPCLWNLSKHIQQTPWCSFDCAVEKKVRDFTPLPMRCGNARPRVPYPAGGAGELPHAGGAVDAHAASHTGRDHPLRGDHAGQPHVATHHAAAAAAGT
;
A
#
# COMPACT_ATOMS: atom_id res chain seq x y z
N PRO A 1 -31.42 9.30 3.41
CA PRO A 1 -31.88 9.09 4.82
C PRO A 1 -30.86 8.45 5.77
N HIS A 2 -30.15 7.37 5.38
CA HIS A 2 -29.20 6.65 6.25
C HIS A 2 -27.91 7.42 6.63
N MET A 3 -27.60 8.49 5.90
CA MET A 3 -26.42 9.34 6.11
C MET A 3 -26.59 10.38 7.23
N CYS A 4 -27.82 10.82 7.52
CA CYS A 4 -28.06 11.98 8.40
C CYS A 4 -27.66 11.72 9.85
N LEU A 5 -27.91 10.53 10.40
CA LEU A 5 -27.56 10.20 11.79
C LEU A 5 -26.04 10.21 12.01
N LEU A 6 -25.26 9.71 11.06
CA LEU A 6 -23.79 9.67 11.18
C LEU A 6 -23.13 11.05 11.08
N PHE A 7 -23.73 11.99 10.35
CA PHE A 7 -23.25 13.39 10.28
C PHE A 7 -23.56 14.18 11.57
N HIS A 8 -24.58 13.78 12.33
CA HIS A 8 -25.03 14.48 13.54
C HIS A 8 -24.65 13.78 14.86
N LEU A 9 -24.11 12.56 14.85
CA LEU A 9 -23.71 11.87 16.08
C LEU A 9 -22.32 12.33 16.62
N PRO A 10 -21.27 12.54 15.80
CA PRO A 10 -19.94 12.84 16.33
C PRO A 10 -19.74 14.29 16.79
N LYS A 11 -20.32 15.27 16.08
CA LYS A 11 -20.05 16.71 16.32
C LYS A 11 -20.79 17.33 17.53
N PRO A 12 -22.07 17.01 17.82
CA PRO A 12 -22.78 17.59 18.96
C PRO A 12 -22.46 16.93 20.30
N CYS A 13 -21.94 15.69 20.31
CA CYS A 13 -21.68 14.92 21.53
C CYS A 13 -20.23 14.98 22.01
N GLU A 14 -19.36 15.72 21.30
CA GLU A 14 -17.93 15.82 21.64
C GLU A 14 -17.71 16.44 23.02
N ASN A 15 -18.64 17.31 23.45
CA ASN A 15 -18.56 18.04 24.73
C ASN A 15 -19.48 17.50 25.84
N GLN A 16 -20.22 16.41 25.61
CA GLN A 16 -21.16 15.84 26.58
C GLN A 16 -20.87 14.33 26.79
N PRO A 17 -20.04 13.96 27.78
CA PRO A 17 -19.69 12.56 28.05
C PRO A 17 -20.90 11.65 28.25
N GLU A 18 -21.96 12.16 28.87
CA GLU A 18 -23.20 11.44 29.15
C GLU A 18 -23.93 11.04 27.87
N MET A 19 -23.96 11.92 26.88
CA MET A 19 -24.59 11.65 25.58
C MET A 19 -23.83 10.58 24.79
N ARG A 20 -22.50 10.50 24.94
CA ARG A 20 -21.69 9.44 24.29
C ARG A 20 -22.04 8.06 24.85
N ASP A 21 -22.19 7.96 26.16
CA ASP A 21 -22.59 6.72 26.81
C ASP A 21 -24.01 6.31 26.42
N GLU A 22 -24.95 7.27 26.34
CA GLU A 22 -26.32 6.99 25.92
C GLU A 22 -26.38 6.42 24.49
N ILE A 23 -25.56 6.95 23.57
CA ILE A 23 -25.42 6.41 22.21
C ILE A 23 -24.96 4.95 22.26
N TYR A 24 -23.92 4.64 23.04
CA TYR A 24 -23.45 3.27 23.21
C TYR A 24 -24.55 2.36 23.78
N CYS A 25 -25.22 2.78 24.85
CA CYS A 25 -26.30 2.03 25.51
C CYS A 25 -27.45 1.75 24.55
N HIS A 26 -27.91 2.75 23.79
CA HIS A 26 -28.94 2.58 22.78
C HIS A 26 -28.51 1.59 21.69
N ILE A 27 -27.30 1.69 21.17
CA ILE A 27 -26.82 0.77 20.13
C ILE A 27 -26.76 -0.65 20.67
N VAL A 28 -26.15 -0.86 21.84
CA VAL A 28 -26.01 -2.17 22.49
C VAL A 28 -27.38 -2.79 22.77
N LYS A 29 -28.35 -2.00 23.25
CA LYS A 29 -29.74 -2.44 23.42
C LYS A 29 -30.36 -2.93 22.11
N GLN A 30 -30.13 -2.23 21.01
CA GLN A 30 -30.72 -2.59 19.71
C GLN A 30 -30.08 -3.81 19.05
N ILE A 31 -28.83 -4.16 19.39
CA ILE A 31 -28.15 -5.37 18.86
C ILE A 31 -28.29 -6.59 19.77
N THR A 32 -28.53 -6.38 21.07
CA THR A 32 -28.68 -7.48 22.05
C THR A 32 -30.08 -8.08 21.96
N SER A 33 -30.15 -9.40 21.73
CA SER A 33 -31.42 -10.13 21.62
C SER A 33 -32.41 -9.46 20.66
N ASN A 34 -31.91 -9.00 19.50
CA ASN A 34 -32.70 -8.26 18.52
C ASN A 34 -33.85 -9.13 17.98
N LYS A 35 -35.10 -8.74 18.30
CA LYS A 35 -36.35 -9.42 17.86
C LYS A 35 -37.02 -8.74 16.67
N SER A 36 -36.32 -7.86 15.97
CA SER A 36 -36.90 -7.11 14.86
C SER A 36 -37.25 -8.06 13.70
N PRO A 37 -38.43 -7.92 13.07
CA PRO A 37 -38.76 -8.70 11.88
C PRO A 37 -37.97 -8.25 10.64
N LYS A 38 -37.21 -7.15 10.73
CA LYS A 38 -36.37 -6.64 9.65
C LYS A 38 -34.99 -7.33 9.70
N PRO A 39 -34.60 -8.14 8.70
CA PRO A 39 -33.35 -8.92 8.73
C PRO A 39 -32.09 -8.06 8.87
N ASP A 40 -32.11 -6.85 8.31
CA ASP A 40 -30.98 -5.91 8.38
C ASP A 40 -30.91 -5.09 9.68
N SER A 41 -31.86 -5.25 10.59
CA SER A 41 -31.91 -4.46 11.83
C SER A 41 -30.62 -4.61 12.65
N CYS A 42 -30.22 -5.86 12.93
CA CYS A 42 -29.04 -6.14 13.74
C CYS A 42 -27.74 -5.74 13.01
N HIS A 43 -27.64 -6.02 11.71
CA HIS A 43 -26.51 -5.59 10.87
C HIS A 43 -26.28 -4.08 10.91
N ARG A 44 -27.35 -3.28 10.84
CA ARG A 44 -27.26 -1.82 10.94
C ARG A 44 -26.78 -1.36 12.32
N GLY A 45 -27.25 -2.00 13.39
CA GLY A 45 -26.79 -1.71 14.75
C GLY A 45 -25.29 -2.01 14.92
N TRP A 46 -24.80 -3.15 14.43
CA TRP A 46 -23.37 -3.48 14.47
C TRP A 46 -22.51 -2.54 13.62
N ARG A 47 -22.98 -2.13 12.44
CA ARG A 47 -22.28 -1.12 11.62
C ARG A 47 -22.22 0.23 12.32
N LEU A 48 -23.26 0.61 13.04
CA LEU A 48 -23.26 1.83 13.84
C LEU A 48 -22.26 1.72 15.00
N LEU A 49 -22.24 0.60 15.71
CA LEU A 49 -21.26 0.35 16.78
C LEU A 49 -19.82 0.37 16.24
N TYR A 50 -19.58 -0.22 15.08
CA TYR A 50 -18.29 -0.21 14.38
C TYR A 50 -17.77 1.20 14.16
N ILE A 51 -18.65 2.10 13.72
CA ILE A 51 -18.29 3.50 13.53
C ILE A 51 -18.09 4.17 14.88
N VAL A 52 -19.06 4.13 15.80
CA VAL A 52 -18.98 4.85 17.08
C VAL A 52 -17.71 4.47 17.87
N THR A 53 -17.36 3.19 17.91
CA THR A 53 -16.13 2.71 18.59
C THR A 53 -14.83 3.23 18.00
N ALA A 54 -14.79 3.63 16.72
CA ALA A 54 -13.60 4.22 16.08
C ALA A 54 -13.47 5.73 16.28
N TYR A 55 -14.54 6.41 16.71
CA TYR A 55 -14.60 7.88 16.76
C TYR A 55 -14.71 8.40 18.20
N SER A 56 -15.47 7.71 19.05
CA SER A 56 -15.85 8.23 20.36
C SER A 56 -15.35 7.36 21.50
N LYS A 57 -14.73 7.98 22.51
CA LYS A 57 -14.47 7.33 23.80
C LYS A 57 -15.81 7.08 24.52
N CYS A 58 -15.87 6.02 25.32
CA CYS A 58 -16.89 5.86 26.36
C CYS A 58 -16.34 6.41 27.69
N SER A 59 -17.22 6.66 28.66
CA SER A 59 -16.78 7.02 30.02
C SER A 59 -16.07 5.85 30.72
N ASP A 60 -15.31 6.16 31.77
CA ASP A 60 -14.69 5.13 32.61
C ASP A 60 -15.74 4.25 33.33
N ASN A 61 -16.95 4.78 33.56
CA ASN A 61 -18.06 4.02 34.14
C ASN A 61 -18.59 2.96 33.16
N LEU A 62 -18.79 3.32 31.89
CA LEU A 62 -19.33 2.40 30.88
C LEU A 62 -18.27 1.41 30.34
N LYS A 63 -17.02 1.86 30.26
CA LYS A 63 -15.87 1.12 29.71
C LYS A 63 -15.77 -0.36 30.12
N PRO A 64 -15.81 -0.75 31.41
CA PRO A 64 -15.68 -2.16 31.78
C PRO A 64 -16.82 -3.02 31.23
N TYR A 65 -18.05 -2.50 31.22
CA TYR A 65 -19.23 -3.21 30.71
C TYR A 65 -19.18 -3.36 29.19
N LEU A 66 -18.87 -2.26 28.48
CA LEU A 66 -18.83 -2.27 27.02
C LEU A 66 -17.71 -3.18 26.48
N LEU A 67 -16.52 -3.12 27.07
CA LEU A 67 -15.42 -4.01 26.68
C LEU A 67 -15.72 -5.47 27.01
N ARG A 68 -16.37 -5.75 28.14
CA ARG A 68 -16.79 -7.10 28.51
C ARG A 68 -17.80 -7.66 27.52
N TYR A 69 -18.86 -6.90 27.23
CA TYR A 69 -19.89 -7.26 26.24
C TYR A 69 -19.26 -7.61 24.88
N LEU A 70 -18.39 -6.73 24.37
CA LEU A 70 -17.73 -6.95 23.08
C LEU A 70 -16.86 -8.22 23.08
N ARG A 71 -16.12 -8.48 24.18
CA ARG A 71 -15.32 -9.71 24.32
C ARG A 71 -16.16 -10.97 24.37
N GLU A 72 -17.27 -10.94 25.10
CA GLU A 72 -18.19 -12.09 25.22
C GLU A 72 -18.76 -12.44 23.85
N VAL A 73 -19.28 -11.46 23.10
CA VAL A 73 -19.78 -11.70 21.74
C VAL A 73 -18.67 -12.11 20.77
N ALA A 74 -17.46 -11.56 20.91
CA ALA A 74 -16.31 -11.89 20.05
C ALA A 74 -15.78 -13.32 20.26
N ASN A 75 -16.03 -13.92 21.42
CA ASN A 75 -15.55 -15.25 21.79
C ASN A 75 -16.65 -16.32 21.83
N ASP A 76 -17.92 -15.93 21.75
CA ASP A 76 -19.04 -16.86 21.64
C ASP A 76 -19.12 -17.44 20.22
N SER A 77 -18.75 -18.71 20.08
CA SER A 77 -18.76 -19.44 18.81
C SER A 77 -20.15 -19.55 18.15
N LYS A 78 -21.22 -19.33 18.90
CA LYS A 78 -22.61 -19.36 18.41
C LYS A 78 -23.12 -17.98 17.98
N ALA A 79 -22.41 -16.90 18.30
CA ALA A 79 -22.85 -15.54 17.98
C ALA A 79 -22.64 -15.21 16.49
N SER A 80 -23.65 -14.64 15.83
CA SER A 80 -23.59 -14.30 14.39
C SER A 80 -22.64 -13.15 14.04
N PHE A 81 -22.13 -12.43 15.03
CA PHE A 81 -21.39 -11.17 14.86
C PHE A 81 -20.01 -11.13 15.53
N GLN A 82 -19.43 -12.29 15.83
CA GLN A 82 -18.11 -12.44 16.48
C GLN A 82 -17.04 -11.54 15.85
N GLY A 83 -16.95 -11.55 14.51
CA GLY A 83 -15.96 -10.75 13.77
C GLY A 83 -16.16 -9.24 13.95
N MET A 84 -17.40 -8.75 13.91
CA MET A 84 -17.69 -7.32 14.12
C MET A 84 -17.45 -6.92 15.58
N ALA A 85 -17.82 -7.78 16.54
CA ALA A 85 -17.55 -7.54 17.96
C ALA A 85 -16.05 -7.41 18.24
N ARG A 86 -15.23 -8.31 17.68
CA ARG A 86 -13.76 -8.26 17.81
C ARG A 86 -13.18 -6.96 17.25
N VAL A 87 -13.67 -6.50 16.10
CA VAL A 87 -13.20 -5.25 15.50
C VAL A 87 -13.66 -4.03 16.32
N CYS A 88 -14.91 -4.01 16.79
CA CYS A 88 -15.41 -2.95 17.68
C CYS A 88 -14.61 -2.88 18.99
N GLU A 89 -14.20 -4.02 19.54
CA GLU A 89 -13.33 -4.06 20.73
C GLU A 89 -11.96 -3.42 20.43
N GLN A 90 -11.33 -3.79 19.31
CA GLN A 90 -10.05 -3.22 18.88
C GLN A 90 -10.15 -1.71 18.63
N HIS A 91 -11.22 -1.27 17.96
CA HIS A 91 -11.52 0.14 17.75
C HIS A 91 -11.62 0.87 19.09
N LEU A 92 -12.46 0.38 20.00
CA LEU A 92 -12.69 1.03 21.29
C LEU A 92 -11.40 1.13 22.12
N ARG A 93 -10.61 0.07 22.19
CA ARG A 93 -9.32 0.07 22.91
C ARG A 93 -8.37 1.14 22.37
N ARG A 94 -8.24 1.22 21.05
CA ARG A 94 -7.38 2.22 20.40
C ARG A 94 -7.92 3.63 20.62
N THR A 95 -9.21 3.85 20.40
CA THR A 95 -9.89 5.13 20.65
C THR A 95 -9.68 5.62 22.07
N LEU A 96 -9.77 4.73 23.07
CA LEU A 96 -9.49 5.06 24.47
C LEU A 96 -8.03 5.49 24.69
N GLN A 97 -7.07 4.80 24.07
CA GLN A 97 -5.63 5.02 24.24
C GLN A 97 -5.12 6.28 23.53
N VAL A 98 -5.42 6.43 22.23
CA VAL A 98 -4.80 7.47 21.38
C VAL A 98 -5.79 8.52 20.87
N GLY A 99 -7.08 8.36 21.15
CA GLY A 99 -8.16 9.18 20.58
C GLY A 99 -8.81 8.52 19.37
N GLY A 100 -10.03 8.94 19.07
CA GLY A 100 -10.78 8.46 17.91
C GLY A 100 -10.45 9.24 16.65
N ARG A 101 -11.01 8.79 15.53
CA ARG A 101 -10.96 9.51 14.26
C ARG A 101 -11.63 10.88 14.37
N THR A 102 -11.08 11.87 13.67
CA THR A 102 -11.60 13.25 13.64
C THR A 102 -12.36 13.57 12.36
N GLN A 103 -12.09 12.84 11.27
CA GLN A 103 -12.77 13.03 9.99
C GLN A 103 -13.84 11.98 9.78
N LEU A 104 -15.06 12.44 9.49
CA LEU A 104 -16.19 11.55 9.22
C LEU A 104 -15.87 10.58 8.07
N PRO A 105 -16.43 9.36 8.09
CA PRO A 105 -16.21 8.40 7.02
C PRO A 105 -16.64 9.00 5.67
N SER A 106 -15.82 8.82 4.64
CA SER A 106 -16.17 9.29 3.29
C SER A 106 -17.37 8.52 2.72
N SER A 107 -18.01 9.08 1.70
CA SER A 107 -19.12 8.39 1.02
C SER A 107 -18.71 7.02 0.47
N MET A 108 -17.46 6.89 0.02
CA MET A 108 -16.89 5.63 -0.46
C MET A 108 -16.66 4.64 0.69
N GLU A 109 -16.15 5.10 1.83
CA GLU A 109 -15.97 4.27 3.03
C GLU A 109 -17.31 3.71 3.51
N LEU A 110 -18.35 4.53 3.55
CA LEU A 110 -19.68 4.11 3.99
C LEU A 110 -20.33 3.12 3.01
N LYS A 111 -20.23 3.37 1.70
CA LYS A 111 -20.70 2.42 0.68
C LYS A 111 -19.98 1.07 0.83
N ALA A 112 -18.68 1.08 1.11
CA ALA A 112 -17.92 -0.13 1.37
C ALA A 112 -18.40 -0.86 2.64
N LEU A 113 -18.60 -0.13 3.74
CA LEU A 113 -19.10 -0.69 5.00
C LEU A 113 -20.50 -1.32 4.86
N VAL A 114 -21.40 -0.66 4.13
CA VAL A 114 -22.74 -1.19 3.82
C VAL A 114 -22.66 -2.45 2.95
N ALA A 115 -21.67 -2.53 2.06
CA ALA A 115 -21.37 -3.73 1.28
C ALA A 115 -20.60 -4.82 2.07
N GLY A 116 -20.40 -4.64 3.39
CA GLY A 116 -19.68 -5.60 4.23
C GLY A 116 -18.15 -5.57 4.09
N ARG A 117 -17.61 -4.59 3.37
CA ARG A 117 -16.17 -4.38 3.24
C ARG A 117 -15.67 -3.51 4.39
N ASN A 118 -14.63 -3.98 5.09
CA ASN A 118 -14.05 -3.34 6.28
C ASN A 118 -12.58 -2.93 6.09
N SER A 119 -12.13 -2.84 4.84
CA SER A 119 -10.76 -2.44 4.48
C SER A 119 -10.70 -1.79 3.10
N LYS A 120 -9.69 -0.94 2.91
CA LYS A 120 -9.30 -0.27 1.66
C LYS A 120 -7.86 -0.67 1.33
N ARG A 121 -7.53 -0.86 0.05
CA ARG A 121 -6.14 -0.95 -0.39
C ARG A 121 -5.64 0.47 -0.62
N GLN A 122 -4.63 0.88 0.14
CA GLN A 122 -4.01 2.19 0.04
C GLN A 122 -2.66 2.07 -0.63
N LEU A 123 -2.47 2.82 -1.71
CA LEU A 123 -1.17 2.92 -2.37
C LEU A 123 -0.23 3.78 -1.52
N ILE A 124 0.94 3.22 -1.22
CA ILE A 124 2.09 3.86 -0.60
C ILE A 124 3.26 3.76 -1.57
N LEU A 125 3.90 4.89 -1.86
CA LEU A 125 5.04 4.97 -2.76
C LEU A 125 6.35 4.92 -1.96
N LEU A 126 7.23 4.02 -2.36
CA LEU A 126 8.59 3.92 -1.86
C LEU A 126 9.56 4.53 -2.90
N PRO A 127 10.75 5.00 -2.47
CA PRO A 127 11.79 5.49 -3.36
C PRO A 127 12.03 4.62 -4.60
N GLY A 128 12.15 5.27 -5.76
CA GLY A 128 12.32 4.62 -7.06
C GLY A 128 11.03 4.16 -7.71
N ALA A 129 9.92 4.86 -7.45
CA ALA A 129 8.58 4.55 -7.97
C ALA A 129 8.10 3.14 -7.61
N ILE A 130 8.55 2.61 -6.47
CA ILE A 130 8.12 1.29 -6.01
C ILE A 130 6.73 1.44 -5.38
N GLU A 131 5.74 0.81 -5.99
CA GLU A 131 4.36 0.82 -5.51
C GLU A 131 4.11 -0.31 -4.50
N ARG A 132 3.54 0.05 -3.35
CA ARG A 132 3.06 -0.91 -2.34
C ARG A 132 1.63 -0.63 -1.94
N HIS A 133 0.78 -1.63 -2.04
CA HIS A 133 -0.62 -1.56 -1.67
C HIS A 133 -0.82 -2.17 -0.29
N VAL A 134 -1.01 -1.32 0.70
CA VAL A 134 -1.20 -1.70 2.11
C VAL A 134 -2.69 -1.82 2.40
N LYS A 135 -3.08 -2.84 3.17
CA LYS A 135 -4.49 -3.03 3.54
C LYS A 135 -4.85 -2.22 4.79
N ILE A 136 -5.44 -1.06 4.61
CA ILE A 136 -5.87 -0.20 5.72
C ILE A 136 -7.32 -0.47 6.13
N LYS A 137 -7.60 -0.29 7.42
CA LYS A 137 -8.93 -0.38 8.05
C LYS A 137 -9.29 0.97 8.68
N THR A 138 -10.51 1.10 9.21
CA THR A 138 -10.99 2.33 9.86
C THR A 138 -10.02 2.84 10.95
N ASN A 139 -9.43 1.96 11.75
CA ASN A 139 -8.50 2.34 12.83
C ASN A 139 -7.00 2.24 12.46
N SER A 140 -6.66 2.15 11.17
CA SER A 140 -5.26 2.08 10.73
C SER A 140 -4.59 3.45 10.83
N SER A 141 -3.59 3.52 11.70
CA SER A 141 -2.69 4.66 11.89
C SER A 141 -1.51 4.63 10.93
N ALA A 142 -0.78 5.74 10.85
CA ALA A 142 0.49 5.80 10.12
C ALA A 142 1.49 4.76 10.64
N MET A 143 1.53 4.52 11.96
CA MET A 143 2.39 3.47 12.53
C MET A 143 2.02 2.08 12.01
N ASP A 144 0.73 1.73 11.96
CA ASP A 144 0.30 0.41 11.46
C ASP A 144 0.77 0.18 10.00
N VAL A 145 0.73 1.22 9.17
CA VAL A 145 1.24 1.16 7.78
C VAL A 145 2.77 1.07 7.73
N ILE A 146 3.47 1.80 8.60
CA ILE A 146 4.93 1.71 8.72
C ILE A 146 5.33 0.29 9.09
N GLU A 147 4.67 -0.30 10.08
CA GLU A 147 4.92 -1.67 10.54
C GLU A 147 4.73 -2.68 9.40
N GLU A 148 3.63 -2.60 8.65
CA GLU A 148 3.35 -3.52 7.54
C GLU A 148 4.46 -3.46 6.47
N ILE A 149 4.86 -2.27 6.02
CA ILE A 149 5.93 -2.10 5.03
C ILE A 149 7.29 -2.53 5.60
N CYS A 150 7.58 -2.22 6.86
CA CYS A 150 8.81 -2.65 7.52
C CYS A 150 8.88 -4.18 7.65
N GLN A 151 7.78 -4.86 7.93
CA GLN A 151 7.73 -6.33 7.97
C GLN A 151 8.05 -6.94 6.60
N GLU A 152 7.52 -6.38 5.50
CA GLU A 152 7.90 -6.81 4.14
C GLU A 152 9.40 -6.64 3.86
N MET A 153 10.02 -5.62 4.46
CA MET A 153 11.45 -5.37 4.38
C MET A 153 12.31 -6.20 5.37
N GLY A 154 11.72 -7.13 6.13
CA GLY A 154 12.44 -7.92 7.13
C GLY A 154 12.78 -7.18 8.44
N LEU A 155 12.12 -6.05 8.69
CA LEU A 155 12.32 -5.21 9.88
C LEU A 155 11.21 -5.45 10.91
N HIS A 156 11.43 -6.43 11.78
CA HIS A 156 10.45 -6.83 12.82
C HIS A 156 10.60 -6.07 14.14
N ARG A 157 11.72 -5.39 14.33
CA ARG A 157 12.04 -4.69 15.57
C ARG A 157 11.41 -3.31 15.60
N GLN A 158 10.73 -2.98 16.70
CA GLN A 158 10.06 -1.68 16.84
C GLN A 158 11.06 -0.53 16.72
N GLU A 159 12.26 -0.67 17.30
CA GLU A 159 13.28 0.36 17.20
C GLU A 159 13.55 0.66 15.73
N ALA A 160 13.76 -0.39 14.90
CA ALA A 160 13.99 -0.32 13.45
C ALA A 160 12.93 0.51 12.71
N GLN A 161 11.66 0.30 13.06
CA GLN A 161 10.51 0.96 12.44
C GLN A 161 10.45 2.46 12.74
N GLU A 162 11.03 2.92 13.87
CA GLU A 162 11.02 4.33 14.24
C GLU A 162 11.86 5.24 13.35
N GLU A 163 12.74 4.66 12.54
CA GLU A 163 13.54 5.40 11.55
C GLU A 163 12.76 5.77 10.29
N PHE A 164 11.52 5.31 10.16
CA PHE A 164 10.71 5.51 8.97
C PHE A 164 9.53 6.45 9.23
N ALA A 165 9.11 7.13 8.18
CA ALA A 165 7.95 8.00 8.20
C ALA A 165 7.14 7.89 6.91
N ILE A 166 5.84 8.18 7.05
CA ILE A 166 4.94 8.39 5.92
C ILE A 166 4.76 9.89 5.72
N PHE A 167 4.72 10.33 4.48
CA PHE A 167 4.48 11.71 4.07
C PHE A 167 3.22 11.78 3.23
N LEU A 168 2.39 12.79 3.49
CA LEU A 168 1.34 13.22 2.60
C LEU A 168 1.96 14.15 1.57
N VAL A 169 1.75 13.86 0.29
CA VAL A 169 2.20 14.67 -0.83
C VAL A 169 0.97 15.17 -1.59
N THR A 170 0.91 16.48 -1.78
CA THR A 170 -0.18 17.18 -2.47
C THR A 170 0.40 18.19 -3.47
N ASN A 171 -0.46 18.76 -4.33
CA ASN A 171 -0.10 19.77 -5.32
C ASN A 171 1.04 19.29 -6.24
N ARG A 172 0.91 18.06 -6.76
CA ARG A 172 1.91 17.45 -7.68
C ARG A 172 3.36 17.44 -7.14
N GLY A 173 3.52 17.30 -5.81
CA GLY A 173 4.84 17.23 -5.19
C GLY A 173 5.35 18.54 -4.58
N GLU A 174 4.61 19.63 -4.71
CA GLU A 174 5.01 20.93 -4.13
C GLU A 174 4.82 20.98 -2.61
N SER A 175 3.84 20.25 -2.08
CA SER A 175 3.53 20.24 -0.66
C SER A 175 3.72 18.85 -0.07
N VAL A 176 4.70 18.73 0.83
CA VAL A 176 5.09 17.47 1.50
C VAL A 176 4.99 17.65 3.00
N ARG A 177 4.15 16.85 3.66
CA ARG A 177 3.93 16.89 5.11
C ARG A 177 4.19 15.52 5.74
N PRO A 178 5.08 15.38 6.72
CA PRO A 178 5.21 14.14 7.48
C PRO A 178 3.95 13.89 8.33
N LEU A 179 3.53 12.63 8.41
CA LEU A 179 2.46 12.19 9.28
C LEU A 179 3.03 11.85 10.67
N GLN A 180 2.31 12.22 11.72
CA GLN A 180 2.53 11.68 13.05
C GLN A 180 2.14 10.21 13.08
N LYS A 181 2.90 9.40 13.82
CA LYS A 181 2.68 7.95 13.96
C LYS A 181 1.24 7.57 14.35
N LYS A 182 0.56 8.43 15.11
CA LYS A 182 -0.81 8.22 15.59
C LYS A 182 -1.92 8.72 14.66
N GLU A 183 -1.59 9.48 13.60
CA GLU A 183 -2.61 9.97 12.65
C GLU A 183 -3.26 8.78 11.90
N TYR A 184 -4.58 8.81 11.78
CA TYR A 184 -5.31 7.80 11.01
C TYR A 184 -5.20 8.08 9.52
N ILE A 185 -4.79 7.08 8.73
CA ILE A 185 -4.57 7.25 7.28
C ILE A 185 -5.84 7.69 6.55
N LEU A 186 -7.01 7.17 6.97
CA LEU A 186 -8.28 7.54 6.36
C LEU A 186 -8.71 8.97 6.71
N ASP A 187 -8.29 9.52 7.86
CA ASP A 187 -8.54 10.93 8.19
C ASP A 187 -7.69 11.83 7.30
N VAL A 188 -6.39 11.55 7.24
CA VAL A 188 -5.45 12.29 6.39
C VAL A 188 -5.87 12.23 4.92
N SER A 189 -6.27 11.06 4.43
CA SER A 189 -6.75 10.89 3.05
C SER A 189 -8.04 11.68 2.80
N SER A 190 -9.01 11.64 3.72
CA SER A 190 -10.28 12.37 3.56
C SER A 190 -10.10 13.90 3.62
N GLU A 191 -9.12 14.39 4.37
CA GLU A 191 -8.74 15.80 4.36
C GLU A 191 -8.03 16.20 3.08
N ALA A 192 -7.06 15.38 2.64
CA ALA A 192 -6.30 15.63 1.43
C ALA A 192 -7.19 15.64 0.18
N GLU A 193 -8.17 14.73 0.08
CA GLU A 193 -9.13 14.66 -1.04
C GLU A 193 -9.91 15.97 -1.25
N LYS A 194 -10.09 16.80 -0.21
CA LYS A 194 -10.79 18.10 -0.33
C LYS A 194 -9.92 19.17 -0.99
N VAL A 195 -8.60 19.00 -0.98
CA VAL A 195 -7.61 19.96 -1.49
C VAL A 195 -7.02 19.47 -2.81
N ASP A 196 -6.65 18.19 -2.85
CA ASP A 196 -6.03 17.53 -3.99
C ASP A 196 -6.47 16.06 -4.08
N GLU A 197 -7.32 15.77 -5.06
CA GLU A 197 -7.77 14.40 -5.35
C GLU A 197 -6.61 13.47 -5.75
N MET A 198 -5.49 14.03 -6.23
CA MET A 198 -4.31 13.29 -6.68
C MET A 198 -3.22 13.18 -5.59
N HIS A 199 -3.58 13.43 -4.33
CA HIS A 199 -2.68 13.25 -3.20
C HIS A 199 -2.05 11.85 -3.17
N ARG A 200 -0.83 11.76 -2.64
CA ARG A 200 -0.07 10.51 -2.55
C ARG A 200 0.52 10.34 -1.17
N PHE A 201 0.76 9.10 -0.77
CA PHE A 201 1.51 8.78 0.43
C PHE A 201 2.89 8.27 0.06
N TRP A 202 3.93 8.87 0.61
CA TRP A 202 5.31 8.42 0.43
C TRP A 202 5.84 7.79 1.71
N PHE A 203 6.63 6.74 1.59
CA PHE A 203 7.31 6.09 2.70
C PHE A 203 8.82 6.23 2.55
N ARG A 204 9.50 6.76 3.55
CA ARG A 204 10.96 6.97 3.51
C ARG A 204 11.61 6.70 4.86
N ARG A 205 12.90 6.37 4.82
CA ARG A 205 13.75 6.38 6.02
C ARG A 205 14.20 7.81 6.32
N ILE A 206 13.96 8.31 7.51
CA ILE A 206 14.27 9.68 7.92
C ILE A 206 15.40 9.75 8.94
N VAL A 207 15.69 8.66 9.63
CA VAL A 207 16.77 8.55 10.62
C VAL A 207 17.66 7.36 10.26
N TRP A 208 18.97 7.52 10.44
CA TRP A 208 19.98 6.57 9.97
C TRP A 208 20.95 6.18 11.09
N VAL A 209 20.40 5.67 12.20
CA VAL A 209 21.19 5.26 13.37
C VAL A 209 21.64 3.81 13.22
N ARG A 210 20.77 2.93 12.73
CA ARG A 210 21.10 1.51 12.56
C ARG A 210 21.79 1.23 11.24
N PRO A 211 22.75 0.29 11.21
CA PRO A 211 23.42 -0.11 9.99
C PRO A 211 22.43 -0.72 9.00
N LEU A 212 22.73 -0.54 7.71
CA LEU A 212 21.98 -1.16 6.63
C LEU A 212 22.14 -2.68 6.67
N LYS A 213 21.06 -3.38 6.35
CA LYS A 213 21.05 -4.82 6.10
C LYS A 213 20.93 -5.08 4.60
N PHE A 214 21.60 -6.13 4.13
CA PHE A 214 21.64 -6.47 2.72
C PHE A 214 21.05 -7.87 2.46
N ASP A 215 20.00 -8.22 3.20
CA ASP A 215 19.33 -9.53 3.20
C ASP A 215 17.94 -9.50 2.52
N ASN A 216 17.39 -8.31 2.25
CA ASN A 216 16.07 -8.14 1.66
C ASN A 216 16.10 -7.25 0.41
N GLU A 217 15.53 -7.73 -0.70
CA GLU A 217 15.55 -7.04 -1.99
C GLU A 217 14.77 -5.72 -2.01
N LEU A 218 13.61 -5.67 -1.34
CA LEU A 218 12.81 -4.45 -1.24
C LEU A 218 13.55 -3.40 -0.41
N TYR A 219 14.12 -3.81 0.73
CA TYR A 219 14.93 -2.94 1.57
C TYR A 219 16.11 -2.36 0.79
N ILE A 220 16.88 -3.20 0.10
CA ILE A 220 18.03 -2.78 -0.71
C ILE A 220 17.61 -1.80 -1.81
N SER A 221 16.56 -2.13 -2.56
CA SER A 221 16.11 -1.31 -3.68
C SER A 221 15.60 0.05 -3.21
N MET A 222 14.82 0.07 -2.14
CA MET A 222 14.29 1.31 -1.57
C MET A 222 15.41 2.23 -1.08
N HIS A 223 16.35 1.71 -0.27
CA HIS A 223 17.44 2.52 0.27
C HIS A 223 18.38 3.01 -0.84
N PHE A 224 18.69 2.17 -1.84
CA PHE A 224 19.48 2.58 -2.99
C PHE A 224 18.82 3.76 -3.72
N ASN A 225 17.53 3.67 -4.01
CA ASN A 225 16.79 4.73 -4.69
C ASN A 225 16.63 6.01 -3.85
N GLN A 226 16.72 5.90 -2.52
CA GLN A 226 16.72 7.08 -1.64
C GLN A 226 18.11 7.74 -1.54
N ILE A 227 19.18 6.95 -1.56
CA ILE A 227 20.57 7.42 -1.43
C ILE A 227 21.10 7.98 -2.76
N LEU A 228 20.76 7.36 -3.89
CA LEU A 228 21.35 7.69 -5.19
C LEU A 228 21.21 9.18 -5.57
N PRO A 229 20.04 9.84 -5.43
CA PRO A 229 19.92 11.26 -5.77
C PRO A 229 20.83 12.15 -4.91
N GLU A 230 20.95 11.86 -3.62
CA GLU A 230 21.80 12.61 -2.70
C GLU A 230 23.30 12.42 -3.02
N TYR A 231 23.67 11.22 -3.47
CA TYR A 231 24.98 10.96 -4.04
C TYR A 231 25.25 11.79 -5.29
N MET A 232 24.30 11.80 -6.24
CA MET A 232 24.43 12.55 -7.49
C MET A 232 24.50 14.07 -7.28
N ASN A 233 23.93 14.57 -6.18
CA ASN A 233 24.07 15.95 -5.73
C ASN A 233 25.40 16.25 -5.01
N GLY A 234 26.25 15.24 -4.79
CA GLY A 234 27.57 15.38 -4.18
C GLY A 234 27.57 15.43 -2.66
N LEU A 235 26.43 15.23 -1.98
CA LEU A 235 26.30 15.38 -0.52
C LEU A 235 27.12 14.36 0.29
N PHE A 236 27.59 13.33 -0.39
CA PHE A 236 28.35 12.22 0.15
C PHE A 236 29.84 12.33 -0.14
N LEU A 237 30.27 13.30 -0.93
CA LEU A 237 31.67 13.43 -1.33
C LEU A 237 32.42 14.34 -0.34
N VAL A 238 33.50 13.82 0.24
CA VAL A 238 34.42 14.60 1.07
C VAL A 238 35.61 15.03 0.21
N LEU A 239 35.73 16.32 -0.05
CA LEU A 239 36.85 16.88 -0.81
C LEU A 239 37.95 17.35 0.14
N THR A 240 39.16 16.83 -0.04
CA THR A 240 40.35 17.29 0.70
C THR A 240 40.89 18.54 0.02
N ALA A 241 40.92 19.67 0.74
CA ALA A 241 41.39 20.97 0.21
C ALA A 241 40.71 21.41 -1.11
N GLY A 242 39.43 21.05 -1.30
CA GLY A 242 38.68 21.38 -2.51
C GLY A 242 39.17 20.67 -3.77
N ARG A 243 39.93 19.58 -3.63
CA ARG A 243 40.44 18.75 -4.73
C ARG A 243 39.94 17.31 -4.57
N ILE A 244 39.96 16.59 -5.69
CA ILE A 244 39.71 15.16 -5.72
C ILE A 244 41.06 14.48 -5.60
N ASP A 245 41.21 13.60 -4.62
CA ASP A 245 42.38 12.73 -4.50
C ASP A 245 42.17 11.41 -5.28
N ASP A 246 43.24 10.62 -5.39
CA ASP A 246 43.18 9.35 -6.13
C ASP A 246 42.22 8.36 -5.46
N GLN A 247 42.14 8.37 -4.12
CA GLN A 247 41.23 7.50 -3.37
C GLN A 247 39.76 7.80 -3.68
N LEU A 248 39.36 9.08 -3.65
CA LEU A 248 38.00 9.50 -4.01
C LEU A 248 37.71 9.22 -5.48
N THR A 249 38.71 9.39 -6.36
CA THR A 249 38.59 9.05 -7.80
C THR A 249 38.26 7.56 -7.97
N GLN A 250 38.99 6.66 -7.30
CA GLN A 250 38.72 5.22 -7.32
C GLN A 250 37.34 4.89 -6.74
N GLN A 251 36.94 5.52 -5.63
CA GLN A 251 35.62 5.30 -5.02
C GLN A 251 34.48 5.72 -5.94
N VAL A 252 34.52 6.93 -6.50
CA VAL A 252 33.50 7.45 -7.41
C VAL A 252 33.44 6.61 -8.69
N ALA A 253 34.60 6.20 -9.24
CA ALA A 253 34.64 5.34 -10.41
C ALA A 253 34.03 3.95 -10.14
N LYS A 254 34.28 3.36 -8.97
CA LYS A 254 33.63 2.11 -8.55
C LYS A 254 32.12 2.26 -8.42
N LEU A 255 31.65 3.35 -7.81
CA LEU A 255 30.21 3.64 -7.69
C LEU A 255 29.55 3.84 -9.07
N ALA A 256 30.25 4.47 -10.02
CA ALA A 256 29.78 4.62 -11.39
C ALA A 256 29.70 3.27 -12.14
N ALA A 257 30.70 2.39 -11.99
CA ALA A 257 30.67 1.05 -12.55
C ALA A 257 29.51 0.21 -11.97
N LEU A 258 29.27 0.31 -10.66
CA LEU A 258 28.13 -0.35 -10.00
C LEU A 258 26.79 0.18 -10.55
N GLN A 259 26.63 1.49 -10.73
CA GLN A 259 25.42 2.08 -11.33
C GLN A 259 25.14 1.56 -12.74
N HIS A 260 26.18 1.45 -13.58
CA HIS A 260 26.03 0.86 -14.91
C HIS A 260 25.58 -0.60 -14.82
N ARG A 261 26.19 -1.39 -13.93
CA ARG A 261 25.81 -2.80 -13.71
C ARG A 261 24.36 -2.94 -13.24
N ILE A 262 23.87 -2.03 -12.41
CA ILE A 262 22.48 -2.03 -11.91
C ILE A 262 21.45 -1.85 -13.04
N LYS A 263 21.80 -1.13 -14.13
CA LYS A 263 20.94 -1.02 -15.31
C LYS A 263 20.81 -2.34 -16.10
N GLY A 264 21.58 -3.37 -15.77
CA GLY A 264 21.54 -4.66 -16.44
C GLY A 264 22.15 -4.65 -17.85
N SER A 265 23.06 -3.71 -18.10
CA SER A 265 23.80 -3.63 -19.36
C SER A 265 24.95 -4.64 -19.36
N ASP A 266 25.06 -5.43 -20.43
CA ASP A 266 26.14 -6.40 -20.63
C ASP A 266 27.35 -5.81 -21.40
N TYR A 267 27.21 -4.58 -21.89
CA TYR A 267 28.25 -3.85 -22.59
C TYR A 267 29.05 -2.95 -21.62
N GLN A 268 30.14 -2.36 -22.13
CA GLN A 268 30.96 -1.43 -21.36
C GLN A 268 30.39 -0.01 -21.38
N PRO A 269 30.43 0.74 -20.28
CA PRO A 269 29.84 2.07 -20.21
C PRO A 269 30.52 3.03 -21.19
N THR A 270 29.70 3.82 -21.89
CA THR A 270 30.18 4.89 -22.76
C THR A 270 30.58 6.13 -21.96
N GLN A 271 31.41 7.00 -22.53
CA GLN A 271 31.80 8.27 -21.89
C GLN A 271 30.59 9.13 -21.47
N ARG A 272 29.51 9.09 -22.26
CA ARG A 272 28.27 9.81 -21.96
C ARG A 272 27.59 9.24 -20.72
N GLU A 273 27.45 7.93 -20.64
CA GLU A 273 26.84 7.27 -19.48
C GLU A 273 27.67 7.45 -18.22
N VAL A 274 29.00 7.41 -18.32
CA VAL A 274 29.89 7.73 -17.19
C VAL A 274 29.58 9.13 -16.64
N GLY A 275 29.30 10.09 -17.51
CA GLY A 275 28.85 11.44 -17.11
C GLY A 275 27.50 11.46 -16.39
N GLU A 276 26.64 10.47 -16.59
CA GLU A 276 25.35 10.33 -15.89
C GLU A 276 25.48 9.64 -14.52
N TYR A 277 26.57 8.90 -14.29
CA TYR A 277 26.81 8.17 -13.04
C TYR A 277 27.69 8.92 -12.04
N ILE A 278 28.34 10.00 -12.47
CA ILE A 278 29.29 10.76 -11.66
C ILE A 278 28.63 12.08 -11.21
N PRO A 279 28.71 12.45 -9.92
CA PRO A 279 28.15 13.71 -9.44
C PRO A 279 28.75 14.92 -10.16
N ALA A 280 27.89 15.87 -10.55
CA ALA A 280 28.27 16.98 -11.42
C ALA A 280 29.41 17.84 -10.85
N GLN A 281 29.50 17.93 -9.51
CA GLN A 281 30.57 18.65 -8.81
C GLN A 281 31.96 18.10 -9.16
N VAL A 282 32.14 16.77 -9.06
CA VAL A 282 33.43 16.12 -9.30
C VAL A 282 33.69 15.84 -10.77
N LEU A 283 32.64 15.64 -11.57
CA LEU A 283 32.76 15.48 -13.01
C LEU A 283 33.45 16.68 -13.66
N ARG A 284 33.21 17.90 -13.16
CA ARG A 284 33.79 19.15 -13.69
C ARG A 284 35.24 19.39 -13.29
N MET A 285 35.77 18.65 -12.31
CA MET A 285 37.12 18.87 -11.77
C MET A 285 38.22 18.07 -12.49
N GLN A 286 37.85 17.09 -13.31
CA GLN A 286 38.77 16.30 -14.11
C GLN A 286 38.21 16.08 -15.53
N ARG A 287 39.07 15.64 -16.47
CA ARG A 287 38.63 15.35 -17.83
C ARG A 287 37.73 14.10 -17.84
N PRO A 288 36.62 14.10 -18.61
CA PRO A 288 35.74 12.92 -18.70
C PRO A 288 36.45 11.63 -19.15
N GLN A 289 37.49 11.73 -19.97
CA GLN A 289 38.30 10.58 -20.38
C GLN A 289 39.07 9.94 -19.21
N SER A 290 39.51 10.75 -18.24
CA SER A 290 40.18 10.26 -17.03
C SER A 290 39.24 9.40 -16.20
N TRP A 291 37.96 9.79 -16.10
CA TRP A 291 36.94 8.99 -15.45
C TRP A 291 36.64 7.69 -16.18
N LEU A 292 36.49 7.73 -17.51
CA LEU A 292 36.16 6.55 -18.31
C LEU A 292 37.18 5.42 -18.09
N GLY A 293 38.47 5.72 -18.12
CA GLY A 293 39.52 4.70 -17.94
C GLY A 293 39.38 3.94 -16.60
N VAL A 294 39.18 4.68 -15.50
CA VAL A 294 39.04 4.08 -14.16
C VAL A 294 37.69 3.35 -14.01
N VAL A 295 36.62 3.87 -14.61
CA VAL A 295 35.30 3.21 -14.58
C VAL A 295 35.33 1.89 -15.36
N LEU A 296 35.98 1.83 -16.51
CA LEU A 296 36.14 0.58 -17.28
C LEU A 296 36.92 -0.47 -16.49
N GLN A 297 37.97 -0.06 -15.77
CA GLN A 297 38.72 -0.96 -14.89
C GLN A 297 37.83 -1.59 -13.81
N HIS A 298 36.98 -0.79 -13.14
CA HIS A 298 36.03 -1.33 -12.16
C HIS A 298 34.87 -2.10 -12.79
N SER A 299 34.46 -1.75 -14.01
CA SER A 299 33.37 -2.43 -14.74
C SER A 299 33.68 -3.92 -14.94
N ALA A 300 34.94 -4.25 -15.26
CA ALA A 300 35.39 -5.64 -15.34
C ALA A 300 35.28 -6.39 -13.99
N GLN A 301 35.53 -5.70 -12.87
CA GLN A 301 35.48 -6.30 -11.53
C GLN A 301 34.03 -6.57 -11.06
N VAL A 302 33.08 -5.74 -11.48
CA VAL A 302 31.67 -5.84 -11.06
C VAL A 302 30.78 -6.60 -12.05
N GLN A 303 31.33 -7.04 -13.18
CA GLN A 303 30.58 -7.72 -14.25
C GLN A 303 29.83 -8.96 -13.75
N ALA A 304 30.43 -9.73 -12.84
CA ALA A 304 29.85 -10.95 -12.28
C ALA A 304 28.71 -10.71 -11.28
N LEU A 305 28.53 -9.47 -10.79
CA LEU A 305 27.51 -9.17 -9.77
C LEU A 305 26.11 -9.16 -10.39
N SER A 306 25.08 -9.53 -9.64
CA SER A 306 23.69 -9.22 -10.02
C SER A 306 23.37 -7.74 -9.77
N ALA A 307 22.29 -7.22 -10.37
CA ALA A 307 21.84 -5.85 -10.10
C ALA A 307 21.54 -5.63 -8.60
N HIS A 308 21.00 -6.65 -7.92
CA HIS A 308 20.77 -6.64 -6.48
C HIS A 308 22.09 -6.55 -5.68
N GLN A 309 23.07 -7.39 -6.01
CA GLN A 309 24.40 -7.35 -5.38
C GLN A 309 25.12 -6.03 -5.64
N ALA A 310 24.97 -5.46 -6.84
CA ALA A 310 25.54 -4.17 -7.19
C ALA A 310 24.92 -3.02 -6.38
N ARG A 311 23.60 -3.02 -6.13
CA ARG A 311 22.94 -2.07 -5.22
C ARG A 311 23.45 -2.21 -3.78
N ALA A 312 23.56 -3.44 -3.29
CA ALA A 312 24.09 -3.72 -1.95
C ALA A 312 25.53 -3.22 -1.80
N GLN A 313 26.39 -3.52 -2.78
CA GLN A 313 27.77 -3.02 -2.79
C GLN A 313 27.82 -1.49 -2.90
N PHE A 314 26.97 -0.86 -3.73
CA PHE A 314 26.93 0.60 -3.86
C PHE A 314 26.69 1.27 -2.51
N MET A 315 25.72 0.78 -1.75
CA MET A 315 25.42 1.31 -0.41
C MET A 315 26.44 0.88 0.65
N GLY A 316 27.13 -0.25 0.44
CA GLY A 316 28.17 -0.78 1.32
C GLY A 316 29.54 -0.13 1.12
N VAL A 317 29.79 0.52 -0.02
CA VAL A 317 30.96 1.39 -0.18
C VAL A 317 30.77 2.51 0.84
N ARG A 318 31.57 2.48 1.92
CA ARG A 318 31.68 3.56 2.89
C ARG A 318 31.98 4.84 2.12
N ILE A 319 30.92 5.57 1.83
CA ILE A 319 30.96 7.00 1.61
C ILE A 319 31.64 7.53 2.87
N SER A 320 32.88 7.99 2.74
CA SER A 320 33.85 8.26 3.81
C SER A 320 33.44 9.33 4.83
N ALA A 321 32.17 9.72 4.88
CA ALA A 321 31.64 10.82 5.68
C ALA A 321 30.87 10.39 6.94
N CYS A 322 30.71 9.09 7.25
CA CYS A 322 29.65 8.68 8.19
C CYS A 322 30.08 7.70 9.30
N GLU A 323 31.31 7.79 9.81
CA GLU A 323 31.70 7.07 11.05
C GLU A 323 32.18 7.98 12.19
N SER A 324 32.46 9.26 11.93
CA SER A 324 32.82 10.21 12.98
C SER A 324 32.06 11.51 12.80
N GLU A 325 31.12 11.73 13.72
CA GLU A 325 30.28 12.91 13.87
C GLU A 325 29.03 12.95 12.97
N LEU A 326 27.90 13.11 13.65
CA LEU A 326 26.53 13.21 13.14
C LEU A 326 26.10 14.49 12.37
N PRO A 327 26.93 15.50 12.00
CA PRO A 327 26.41 16.72 11.36
C PRO A 327 25.81 16.53 9.95
N CYS A 328 26.35 15.63 9.13
CA CYS A 328 25.94 15.51 7.72
C CYS A 328 24.54 14.89 7.54
N LEU A 329 24.14 13.94 8.38
CA LEU A 329 22.79 13.39 8.37
C LEU A 329 21.76 14.31 9.05
N TRP A 330 22.18 15.14 10.02
CA TRP A 330 21.34 16.20 10.58
C TRP A 330 21.07 17.32 9.57
N ASN A 331 22.07 17.66 8.75
CA ASN A 331 21.88 18.56 7.61
C ASN A 331 21.01 17.94 6.51
N LEU A 332 21.05 16.61 6.30
CA LEU A 332 20.13 15.92 5.39
C LEU A 332 18.67 16.09 5.82
N SER A 333 18.36 16.02 7.13
CA SER A 333 17.03 16.30 7.68
C SER A 333 16.56 17.74 7.40
N LYS A 334 17.46 18.73 7.50
CA LYS A 334 17.16 20.13 7.14
C LYS A 334 17.07 20.37 5.63
N HIS A 335 17.88 19.69 4.82
CA HIS A 335 17.89 19.85 3.36
C HIS A 335 16.70 19.15 2.69
N ILE A 336 16.28 18.00 3.24
CA ILE A 336 14.97 17.39 3.02
C ILE A 336 13.90 18.46 3.29
N GLN A 337 13.89 19.11 4.44
CA GLN A 337 12.87 20.15 4.71
C GLN A 337 12.95 21.41 3.82
N GLN A 338 14.05 21.69 3.10
CA GLN A 338 14.32 22.98 2.45
C GLN A 338 14.58 22.95 0.93
N THR A 339 14.83 21.79 0.34
CA THR A 339 15.02 21.69 -1.13
C THR A 339 13.68 21.71 -1.85
N PRO A 340 13.53 22.43 -2.97
CA PRO A 340 12.36 22.28 -3.83
C PRO A 340 12.37 20.86 -4.40
N TRP A 341 11.54 20.00 -3.80
CA TRP A 341 11.39 18.58 -4.08
C TRP A 341 10.99 18.22 -5.52
N CYS A 342 10.80 19.22 -6.39
CA CYS A 342 10.23 19.09 -7.74
C CYS A 342 11.21 18.70 -8.85
N SER A 343 12.54 18.83 -8.67
CA SER A 343 13.45 18.75 -9.84
C SER A 343 13.73 17.35 -10.38
N PHE A 344 13.53 16.27 -9.60
CA PHE A 344 13.88 14.91 -10.05
C PHE A 344 12.69 13.98 -10.30
N ASP A 345 11.55 14.19 -9.63
CA ASP A 345 10.35 13.36 -9.87
C ASP A 345 9.67 13.65 -11.22
N CYS A 346 10.01 14.77 -11.88
CA CYS A 346 9.50 15.10 -13.21
C CYS A 346 9.97 14.10 -14.31
N ALA A 347 11.13 13.45 -14.13
CA ALA A 347 11.63 12.42 -15.07
C ALA A 347 10.92 11.07 -14.89
N VAL A 348 10.46 10.77 -13.67
CA VAL A 348 9.70 9.56 -13.35
C VAL A 348 8.22 9.73 -13.69
N GLU A 349 7.64 10.92 -13.46
CA GLU A 349 6.28 11.26 -13.91
C GLU A 349 6.09 11.10 -15.42
N LYS A 350 7.11 11.42 -16.23
CA LYS A 350 7.04 11.22 -17.69
C LYS A 350 6.83 9.75 -18.07
N LYS A 351 7.35 8.79 -17.30
CA LYS A 351 7.22 7.35 -17.57
C LYS A 351 5.89 6.77 -17.08
N VAL A 352 5.24 7.43 -16.12
CA VAL A 352 3.91 7.05 -15.61
C VAL A 352 2.78 7.64 -16.46
N ARG A 353 3.02 8.77 -17.15
CA ARG A 353 2.04 9.37 -18.08
C ARG A 353 1.73 8.53 -19.33
N ASP A 354 2.60 7.59 -19.69
CA ASP A 354 2.40 6.72 -20.86
C ASP A 354 1.46 5.53 -20.60
N PHE A 355 0.95 5.38 -19.37
CA PHE A 355 -0.14 4.44 -19.06
C PHE A 355 -1.45 5.20 -18.90
N THR A 356 -2.12 5.49 -20.02
CA THR A 356 -3.57 5.77 -20.01
C THR A 356 -4.30 4.61 -19.31
N PRO A 357 -5.16 4.87 -18.32
CA PRO A 357 -6.04 3.84 -17.80
C PRO A 357 -7.03 3.47 -18.90
N LEU A 358 -6.90 2.26 -19.45
CA LEU A 358 -7.99 1.65 -20.22
C LEU A 358 -9.23 1.59 -19.33
N PRO A 359 -10.41 2.05 -19.79
CA PRO A 359 -11.62 1.93 -19.00
C PRO A 359 -11.94 0.45 -18.74
N MET A 360 -12.17 0.09 -17.48
CA MET A 360 -12.68 -1.22 -17.10
C MET A 360 -14.03 -1.45 -17.80
N ARG A 361 -14.02 -2.26 -18.87
CA ARG A 361 -15.23 -2.91 -19.40
C ARG A 361 -15.57 -4.09 -18.49
N CYS A 362 -16.68 -3.99 -17.76
CA CYS A 362 -17.36 -5.16 -17.22
C CYS A 362 -17.82 -6.06 -18.38
N GLY A 363 -17.26 -7.26 -18.49
CA GLY A 363 -17.70 -8.27 -19.45
C GLY A 363 -18.85 -9.11 -18.89
N ASN A 364 -19.91 -9.27 -19.68
CA ASN A 364 -20.46 -10.58 -20.04
C ASN A 364 -21.53 -10.47 -21.15
N ALA A 365 -21.20 -10.91 -22.37
CA ALA A 365 -21.98 -11.84 -23.21
C ALA A 365 -21.39 -11.95 -24.65
N ARG A 366 -20.74 -13.09 -24.89
CA ARG A 366 -20.39 -13.85 -26.14
C ARG A 366 -20.36 -13.14 -27.51
N PRO A 367 -19.25 -13.25 -28.28
CA PRO A 367 -19.20 -12.95 -29.72
C PRO A 367 -19.57 -14.16 -30.60
N ARG A 368 -20.29 -13.90 -31.71
CA ARG A 368 -20.46 -14.83 -32.84
C ARG A 368 -19.20 -14.84 -33.72
N VAL A 369 -18.89 -16.02 -34.23
CA VAL A 369 -17.77 -16.36 -35.14
C VAL A 369 -17.91 -15.68 -36.50
N PRO A 370 -16.83 -15.21 -37.14
CA PRO A 370 -16.78 -14.99 -38.59
C PRO A 370 -15.92 -16.04 -39.31
N TYR A 371 -16.41 -16.60 -40.42
CA TYR A 371 -15.58 -17.24 -41.44
C TYR A 371 -15.36 -16.28 -42.63
N PRO A 372 -14.24 -16.37 -43.37
CA PRO A 372 -13.86 -15.37 -44.35
C PRO A 372 -14.03 -15.81 -45.82
N ALA A 373 -13.86 -14.80 -46.69
CA ALA A 373 -13.40 -14.82 -48.09
C ALA A 373 -14.44 -14.97 -49.22
N GLY A 374 -14.29 -14.09 -50.23
CA GLY A 374 -14.68 -14.36 -51.62
C GLY A 374 -15.39 -13.18 -52.29
N GLY A 375 -14.72 -12.51 -53.22
CA GLY A 375 -15.24 -11.35 -53.94
C GLY A 375 -16.23 -11.65 -55.08
N ALA A 376 -16.70 -10.54 -55.65
CA ALA A 376 -17.25 -10.31 -56.99
C ALA A 376 -18.73 -10.64 -57.27
N GLY A 377 -19.41 -9.66 -57.90
CA GLY A 377 -20.49 -9.91 -58.87
C GLY A 377 -21.88 -9.32 -58.57
N GLU A 378 -22.18 -8.19 -59.22
CA GLU A 378 -23.42 -7.85 -59.93
C GLU A 378 -24.82 -7.72 -59.24
N LEU A 379 -25.34 -6.49 -59.38
CA LEU A 379 -26.70 -6.03 -59.73
C LEU A 379 -27.94 -6.31 -58.82
N PRO A 380 -28.87 -5.34 -58.71
CA PRO A 380 -30.11 -5.47 -57.93
C PRO A 380 -31.33 -5.76 -58.83
N HIS A 381 -32.40 -6.37 -58.29
CA HIS A 381 -33.79 -5.95 -58.51
C HIS A 381 -34.85 -6.79 -57.76
N ALA A 382 -35.80 -6.04 -57.18
CA ALA A 382 -37.26 -6.22 -57.22
C ALA A 382 -38.02 -7.29 -56.39
N GLY A 383 -39.17 -6.84 -55.87
CA GLY A 383 -40.38 -7.62 -55.52
C GLY A 383 -40.32 -8.26 -54.14
N GLY A 384 -41.18 -7.95 -53.16
CA GLY A 384 -42.65 -8.01 -53.18
C GLY A 384 -43.05 -8.96 -52.03
N ALA A 385 -43.78 -8.49 -51.01
CA ALA A 385 -45.12 -8.94 -50.61
C ALA A 385 -45.31 -10.48 -50.69
N VAL A 386 -45.82 -11.23 -49.70
CA VAL A 386 -47.01 -11.04 -48.88
C VAL A 386 -47.07 -12.16 -47.82
N ASP A 387 -47.66 -11.83 -46.67
CA ASP A 387 -48.63 -12.58 -45.86
C ASP A 387 -48.57 -14.10 -45.55
N ALA A 388 -48.83 -14.31 -44.25
CA ALA A 388 -49.87 -15.16 -43.67
C ALA A 388 -49.58 -16.62 -43.27
N HIS A 389 -49.90 -16.86 -41.98
CA HIS A 389 -50.60 -18.02 -41.40
C HIS A 389 -49.91 -19.39 -41.50
N ALA A 390 -50.12 -20.37 -40.64
CA ALA A 390 -50.70 -20.55 -39.31
C ALA A 390 -50.46 -22.04 -38.99
N ALA A 391 -50.73 -22.43 -37.74
CA ALA A 391 -51.07 -23.80 -37.35
C ALA A 391 -49.90 -24.81 -37.34
N SER A 392 -49.88 -25.88 -36.54
CA SER A 392 -50.59 -26.29 -35.34
C SER A 392 -50.05 -27.67 -34.99
N HIS A 393 -49.90 -27.94 -33.69
CA HIS A 393 -50.19 -29.23 -33.04
C HIS A 393 -49.38 -30.51 -33.30
N THR A 394 -49.47 -31.33 -32.22
CA THR A 394 -49.13 -32.74 -32.03
C THR A 394 -47.65 -32.99 -31.71
N GLY A 395 -47.23 -33.58 -30.59
CA GLY A 395 -47.90 -34.38 -29.56
C GLY A 395 -47.37 -35.82 -29.63
N ARG A 396 -46.72 -36.31 -28.57
CA ARG A 396 -46.85 -37.70 -28.06
C ARG A 396 -45.96 -37.99 -26.85
N ASP A 397 -46.58 -38.72 -25.93
CA ASP A 397 -46.16 -39.22 -24.63
C ASP A 397 -45.15 -40.39 -24.65
N HIS A 398 -44.33 -40.46 -23.57
CA HIS A 398 -43.88 -41.58 -22.67
C HIS A 398 -43.80 -43.06 -23.15
N PRO A 399 -43.24 -44.06 -22.37
CA PRO A 399 -42.77 -44.08 -20.94
C PRO A 399 -41.51 -44.93 -20.57
N LEU A 400 -41.01 -44.69 -19.33
CA LEU A 400 -40.57 -45.58 -18.19
C LEU A 400 -39.76 -46.90 -18.31
N ARG A 401 -38.70 -47.01 -17.47
CA ARG A 401 -38.32 -48.07 -16.46
C ARG A 401 -36.93 -47.71 -15.85
N GLY A 402 -36.65 -47.60 -14.54
CA GLY A 402 -36.66 -48.57 -13.41
C GLY A 402 -35.29 -49.29 -13.31
N ASP A 403 -34.57 -49.53 -12.21
CA ASP A 403 -34.71 -49.32 -10.76
C ASP A 403 -33.36 -49.73 -10.05
N HIS A 404 -33.20 -49.40 -8.74
CA HIS A 404 -32.28 -49.99 -7.70
C HIS A 404 -30.72 -49.79 -7.76
N ALA A 405 -29.93 -49.72 -6.67
CA ALA A 405 -30.06 -49.67 -5.20
C ALA A 405 -28.66 -49.36 -4.56
N GLY A 406 -28.59 -48.94 -3.28
CA GLY A 406 -27.43 -49.20 -2.40
C GLY A 406 -26.81 -48.02 -1.60
N GLN A 407 -27.06 -47.98 -0.30
CA GLN A 407 -26.27 -47.34 0.79
C GLN A 407 -25.72 -48.47 1.70
N PRO A 408 -24.97 -48.22 2.80
CA PRO A 408 -23.93 -47.23 3.14
C PRO A 408 -22.70 -47.93 3.81
N HIS A 409 -21.65 -47.21 4.25
CA HIS A 409 -20.92 -47.55 5.51
C HIS A 409 -19.91 -46.48 5.98
N VAL A 410 -19.87 -46.31 7.30
CA VAL A 410 -18.95 -45.53 8.15
C VAL A 410 -17.86 -46.46 8.71
N ALA A 411 -16.62 -45.99 8.89
CA ALA A 411 -15.71 -46.50 9.94
C ALA A 411 -14.57 -45.51 10.28
N THR A 412 -14.40 -45.29 11.58
CA THR A 412 -13.30 -44.64 12.33
C THR A 412 -12.31 -45.68 12.88
N HIS A 413 -11.01 -45.37 13.02
CA HIS A 413 -10.04 -45.86 14.04
C HIS A 413 -8.71 -45.06 13.87
N HIS A 414 -8.17 -44.29 14.83
CA HIS A 414 -7.47 -44.53 16.13
C HIS A 414 -5.96 -44.88 16.08
N ALA A 415 -5.16 -44.04 16.77
CA ALA A 415 -3.91 -44.29 17.55
C ALA A 415 -2.60 -44.69 16.81
N ALA A 416 -1.35 -44.42 17.24
CA ALA A 416 -0.71 -43.58 18.28
C ALA A 416 0.83 -43.71 18.16
N ALA A 417 1.58 -42.73 18.72
CA ALA A 417 2.94 -42.80 19.33
C ALA A 417 4.15 -43.29 18.48
N ALA A 418 5.42 -43.00 18.75
CA ALA A 418 6.23 -42.05 19.52
C ALA A 418 7.70 -42.45 19.23
N ALA A 419 8.67 -41.53 19.21
CA ALA A 419 10.07 -41.84 19.57
C ALA A 419 10.92 -40.55 19.64
N ALA A 420 11.49 -40.33 20.82
CA ALA A 420 12.60 -39.43 21.09
C ALA A 420 13.87 -40.27 21.34
N GLY A 421 15.03 -39.63 21.24
CA GLY A 421 16.36 -40.17 21.58
C GLY A 421 17.38 -39.63 20.58
N THR A 422 18.45 -38.93 20.97
CA THR A 422 19.17 -38.82 22.25
C THR A 422 19.94 -37.52 22.28
#